data_AF-A0A537XJ53-F1
#
_entry.id   AF-A0A537XJ53-F1
#
_cell.length_a   1.000
_cell.length_b   1.000
_cell.length_c   1.000
_cell.angle_alpha   90.00
_cell.angle_beta   90.00
_cell.angle_gamma   90.00
#
_symmetry.space_group_name_H-M   'P 1'
#
loop_
_entity.id
_entity.type
_entity.pdbx_description
1 polymer ?
#
loop_
_entity_poly.entity_id
_entity_poly.type
_entity_poly.pdbx_seq_one_letter_code
_entity_poly.pdbx_strand_id
1 'polypeptide(L)'
;MGVFIRPVVFYFRTPVSERPADLSKMNELCGEVRDFVHDAALIDRHHVNPRSGVVDAYGHAAPMIDTDVYMNWLMSEVTGAGCTVIKPHLRQPTGAGDAAAPALRRRLHRQLRGPRSRGSLRR
;
A
#
# COMPACT_ATOMS: atom_id res chain seq x y z
N MET A 1 12.75 0.00 23.34
CA MET A 1 12.83 0.39 21.91
C MET A 1 11.88 -0.49 21.14
N GLY A 2 10.84 0.08 20.53
CA GLY A 2 9.77 -0.66 19.81
C GLY A 2 10.15 -1.10 18.40
N VAL A 3 11.43 -1.39 18.16
CA VAL A 3 11.93 -1.85 16.86
C VAL A 3 12.77 -3.09 17.10
N PHE A 4 12.51 -4.14 16.33
CA PHE A 4 13.27 -5.38 16.38
C PHE A 4 13.44 -5.95 14.97
N ILE A 5 14.49 -6.75 14.75
CA ILE A 5 14.76 -7.37 13.46
C ILE A 5 14.05 -8.73 13.40
N ARG A 6 13.39 -9.03 12.28
CA ARG A 6 12.87 -10.38 11.98
C ARG A 6 13.20 -10.78 10.54
N PRO A 7 13.37 -12.09 10.27
CA PRO A 7 13.34 -12.59 8.91
C PRO A 7 11.94 -12.38 8.32
N VAL A 8 11.88 -11.87 7.11
CA VAL A 8 10.68 -11.81 6.28
C VAL A 8 10.89 -12.70 5.06
N VAL A 9 9.82 -13.34 4.60
CA VAL A 9 9.85 -14.20 3.41
C VAL A 9 8.65 -13.88 2.53
N PHE A 10 8.91 -13.72 1.24
CA PHE A 10 7.93 -13.49 0.20
C PHE A 10 7.79 -14.77 -0.62
N TYR A 11 6.56 -15.20 -0.85
CA TYR A 11 6.26 -16.45 -1.56
C TYR A 11 5.47 -16.17 -2.84
N PHE A 12 5.80 -16.89 -3.91
CA PHE A 12 5.22 -16.70 -5.23
C PHE A 12 4.68 -18.02 -5.79
N ARG A 13 3.53 -17.96 -6.46
CA ARG A 13 2.90 -19.11 -7.15
C ARG A 13 3.43 -19.35 -8.57
N THR A 14 4.20 -18.39 -9.09
CA THR A 14 4.96 -18.50 -10.33
C THR A 14 6.38 -18.01 -10.01
N PRO A 15 7.41 -18.45 -10.74
CA PRO A 15 8.76 -17.94 -10.55
C PRO A 15 8.79 -16.41 -10.55
N VAL A 16 9.56 -15.82 -9.62
CA VAL A 16 9.65 -14.35 -9.49
C VAL A 16 10.22 -13.72 -10.76
N SER A 17 11.05 -14.45 -11.50
CA SER A 17 11.62 -14.06 -12.80
C SER A 17 10.56 -13.78 -13.88
N GLU A 18 9.38 -14.38 -13.78
CA GLU A 18 8.27 -14.18 -14.72
C GLU A 18 7.37 -13.00 -14.34
N ARG A 19 7.67 -12.32 -13.22
CA ARG A 19 6.87 -11.22 -12.66
C ARG A 19 7.72 -9.95 -12.62
N PRO A 20 7.74 -9.13 -13.68
CA PRO A 20 8.71 -8.03 -13.82
C PRO A 20 8.71 -7.03 -12.65
N ALA A 21 7.54 -6.70 -12.11
CA ALA A 21 7.42 -5.79 -10.97
C ALA A 21 8.04 -6.39 -9.68
N ASP A 22 7.78 -7.67 -9.43
CA ASP A 22 8.28 -8.37 -8.25
C ASP A 22 9.78 -8.67 -8.37
N LEU A 23 10.25 -9.03 -9.58
CA LEU A 23 11.66 -9.21 -9.90
C LEU A 23 12.45 -7.90 -9.72
N SER A 24 11.92 -6.78 -10.24
CA SER A 24 12.51 -5.46 -10.03
C SER A 24 12.65 -5.17 -8.55
N LYS A 25 11.60 -5.43 -7.77
CA LYS A 25 11.62 -5.17 -6.33
C LYS A 25 12.61 -6.06 -5.58
N MET A 26 12.67 -7.34 -5.94
CA MET A 26 13.63 -8.27 -5.37
C MET A 26 15.07 -7.83 -5.66
N ASN A 27 15.36 -7.42 -6.89
CA ASN A 27 16.69 -6.97 -7.29
C ASN A 27 17.10 -5.66 -6.61
N GLU A 28 16.17 -4.74 -6.35
CA GLU A 28 16.45 -3.54 -5.52
C GLU A 28 16.91 -3.90 -4.10
N LEU A 29 16.38 -5.00 -3.54
CA LEU A 29 16.74 -5.45 -2.19
C LEU A 29 18.03 -6.27 -2.19
N CYS A 30 18.30 -6.98 -3.28
CA CYS A 30 19.47 -7.83 -3.44
C CYS A 30 20.76 -7.00 -3.31
N GLY A 31 21.48 -7.17 -2.20
CA GLY A 31 22.70 -6.42 -1.88
C GLY A 31 22.49 -5.22 -0.94
N GLU A 32 21.27 -4.73 -0.79
CA GLU A 32 20.94 -3.59 0.09
C GLU A 32 20.44 -4.02 1.48
N VAL A 33 20.02 -5.28 1.62
CA VAL A 33 19.50 -5.83 2.87
C VAL A 33 20.37 -6.97 3.39
N ARG A 34 20.39 -7.13 4.71
CA ARG A 34 21.09 -8.24 5.38
C ARG A 34 20.34 -9.54 5.20
N ASP A 35 21.09 -10.63 5.17
CA ASP A 35 20.59 -12.01 5.14
C ASP A 35 19.66 -12.30 3.95
N PHE A 36 19.88 -11.62 2.81
CA PHE A 36 19.12 -11.88 1.59
C PHE A 36 19.37 -13.30 1.09
N VAL A 37 18.30 -14.01 0.76
CA VAL A 37 18.33 -15.35 0.18
C VAL A 37 17.16 -15.50 -0.79
N HIS A 38 17.43 -16.00 -1.99
CA HIS A 38 16.43 -16.42 -2.96
C HIS A 38 16.55 -17.94 -3.11
N ASP A 39 15.63 -18.68 -2.49
CA ASP A 39 15.66 -20.14 -2.43
C ASP A 39 14.26 -20.70 -2.14
N ALA A 40 13.78 -21.61 -3.00
CA ALA A 40 12.51 -22.30 -2.82
C ALA A 40 12.48 -23.17 -1.54
N ALA A 41 13.64 -23.61 -1.01
CA ALA A 41 13.72 -24.35 0.25
C ALA A 41 13.18 -23.56 1.46
N LEU A 42 13.02 -22.23 1.34
CA LEU A 42 12.34 -21.40 2.34
C LEU A 42 10.88 -21.84 2.55
N ILE A 43 10.21 -22.33 1.51
CA ILE A 43 8.81 -22.81 1.57
C ILE A 43 8.69 -23.94 2.59
N ASP A 44 9.57 -24.93 2.48
CA ASP A 44 9.60 -26.10 3.37
C ASP A 44 10.07 -25.71 4.77
N ARG A 45 11.14 -24.89 4.86
CA ARG A 45 11.71 -24.43 6.13
C ARG A 45 10.70 -23.68 6.99
N HIS A 46 9.79 -22.94 6.37
CA HIS A 46 8.75 -22.17 7.06
C HIS A 46 7.39 -22.89 7.13
N HIS A 47 7.35 -24.17 6.73
CA HIS A 47 6.15 -25.01 6.79
C HIS A 47 4.93 -24.39 6.08
N VAL A 48 5.18 -23.72 4.94
CA VAL A 48 4.09 -23.20 4.12
C VAL A 48 3.26 -24.38 3.59
N ASN A 49 1.93 -24.24 3.65
CA ASN A 49 1.03 -25.29 3.19
C ASN A 49 1.37 -25.72 1.75
N PRO A 50 1.72 -27.00 1.49
CA PRO A 50 2.07 -27.46 0.15
C PRO A 50 0.95 -27.27 -0.89
N ARG A 51 -0.31 -27.21 -0.44
CA ARG A 51 -1.48 -26.97 -1.30
C ARG A 51 -1.64 -25.50 -1.72
N SER A 52 -0.81 -24.58 -1.22
CA SER A 52 -0.88 -23.15 -1.56
C SER A 52 -0.40 -22.84 -2.99
N GLY A 53 0.30 -23.78 -3.63
CA GLY A 53 0.82 -23.65 -4.99
C GLY A 53 2.02 -22.71 -5.10
N VAL A 54 2.69 -22.40 -4.00
CA VAL A 54 3.91 -21.58 -4.02
C VAL A 54 5.08 -22.43 -4.55
N VAL A 55 5.90 -21.83 -5.42
CA VAL A 55 7.00 -22.51 -6.12
C VAL A 55 8.33 -21.76 -6.00
N ASP A 56 8.28 -20.50 -5.55
CA ASP A 56 9.44 -19.64 -5.45
C ASP A 56 9.32 -18.76 -4.20
N ALA A 57 10.46 -18.41 -3.61
CA ALA A 57 10.52 -17.58 -2.41
C ALA A 57 11.87 -16.88 -2.25
N TYR A 58 11.84 -15.64 -1.78
CA TYR A 58 13.02 -14.96 -1.25
C TYR A 58 12.74 -14.39 0.13
N GLY A 59 13.78 -14.23 0.94
CA GLY A 59 13.69 -13.65 2.27
C GLY A 59 14.91 -12.81 2.62
N HIS A 60 14.75 -11.98 3.64
CA HIS A 60 15.82 -11.16 4.19
C HIS A 60 15.49 -10.71 5.62
N ALA A 61 16.47 -10.12 6.32
CA ALA A 61 16.21 -9.46 7.59
C ALA A 61 15.51 -8.11 7.36
N ALA A 62 14.44 -7.85 8.10
CA ALA A 62 13.71 -6.58 8.05
C ALA A 62 13.47 -6.02 9.47
N PRO A 63 13.50 -4.69 9.65
CA PRO A 63 13.03 -4.07 10.87
C PRO A 63 11.51 -4.16 10.96
N MET A 64 11.01 -4.56 12.12
CA MET A 64 9.60 -4.56 12.45
C MET A 64 9.38 -3.59 13.60
N ILE A 65 8.35 -2.76 13.46
CA ILE A 65 7.93 -1.82 14.50
C ILE A 65 6.86 -2.50 15.34
N ASP A 66 7.09 -2.57 16.66
CA ASP A 66 6.02 -2.79 17.63
C ASP A 66 5.11 -1.57 17.60
N THR A 67 3.96 -1.74 16.97
CA THR A 67 3.02 -0.64 16.72
C THR A 67 2.48 -0.09 18.04
N ASP A 68 2.25 -0.93 19.05
CA ASP A 68 1.71 -0.45 20.32
C ASP A 68 2.76 0.39 21.06
N VAL A 69 4.01 -0.09 21.12
CA VAL A 69 5.11 0.66 21.73
C VAL A 69 5.34 1.97 20.97
N TYR A 70 5.35 1.93 19.65
CA TYR A 70 5.58 3.10 18.81
C TYR A 70 4.45 4.13 18.91
N MET A 71 3.19 3.69 18.90
CA MET A 71 2.03 4.58 19.02
C MET A 71 1.92 5.16 20.43
N ASN A 72 2.28 4.41 21.47
CA ASN A 72 2.37 4.94 22.84
C ASN A 72 3.46 6.01 22.96
N TRP A 73 4.63 5.78 22.34
CA TRP A 73 5.68 6.77 22.29
C TRP A 73 5.21 8.04 21.54
N LEU A 74 4.63 7.91 20.34
CA LEU A 74 4.09 9.04 19.60
C LEU A 74 3.04 9.82 20.41
N MET A 75 2.15 9.13 21.12
CA MET A 75 1.15 9.76 22.00
C MET A 75 1.81 10.59 23.11
N SER A 76 2.87 10.06 23.72
CA SER A 76 3.66 10.77 24.72
C SER A 76 4.30 12.03 24.15
N GLU A 77 4.92 11.95 22.97
CA GLU A 77 5.57 13.10 22.34
C GLU A 77 4.56 14.22 22.02
N VAL A 78 3.40 13.88 21.41
CA VAL A 78 2.41 14.91 21.02
C VAL A 78 1.74 15.54 22.23
N THR A 79 1.44 14.76 23.28
CA THR A 79 0.84 15.30 24.51
C THR A 79 1.85 16.14 25.30
N GLY A 80 3.11 15.72 25.35
CA GLY A 80 4.21 16.50 25.94
C GLY A 80 4.45 17.83 25.22
N ALA A 81 4.23 17.88 23.90
CA ALA A 81 4.26 19.10 23.11
C ALA A 81 3.00 20.00 23.27
N GLY A 82 2.05 19.61 24.13
CA GLY A 82 0.82 20.36 24.38
C GLY A 82 -0.28 20.17 23.33
N CYS A 83 -0.16 19.16 22.46
CA CYS A 83 -1.20 18.86 21.48
C CYS A 83 -2.39 18.13 22.13
N THR A 84 -3.60 18.54 21.76
CA THR A 84 -4.84 17.84 22.13
C THR A 84 -5.16 16.76 21.12
N VAL A 85 -5.21 15.50 21.55
CA VAL A 85 -5.56 14.37 20.69
C VAL A 85 -7.06 14.09 20.74
N ILE A 86 -7.73 14.25 19.61
CA ILE A 86 -9.16 13.96 19.45
C ILE A 86 -9.36 12.56 18.86
N LYS A 87 -10.28 11.77 19.43
CA LYS A 87 -10.71 10.47 18.90
C LYS A 87 -12.16 10.56 18.42
N PRO A 88 -12.44 11.14 17.24
CA PRO A 88 -13.79 11.19 16.71
C PRO A 88 -14.25 9.81 16.27
N HIS A 89 -15.51 9.48 16.55
CA HIS A 89 -16.15 8.31 15.97
C HIS A 89 -16.65 8.65 14.57
N LEU A 90 -16.07 8.02 13.54
CA LEU A 90 -16.54 8.16 12.17
C LEU A 90 -17.84 7.37 12.00
N ARG A 91 -18.97 8.08 11.99
CA ARG A 91 -20.26 7.49 11.63
C ARG A 91 -20.23 7.13 10.15
N GLN A 92 -20.34 5.84 9.84
CA GLN A 92 -20.61 5.41 8.47
C GLN A 92 -22.01 5.92 8.08
N PRO A 93 -22.21 6.48 6.87
CA PRO A 93 -23.54 6.82 6.42
C PRO A 93 -24.35 5.54 6.30
N THR A 94 -25.41 5.41 7.11
CA THR A 94 -26.41 4.37 6.94
C THR A 94 -27.00 4.55 5.55
N GLY A 95 -26.90 3.53 4.70
CA GLY A 95 -27.51 3.51 3.38
C GLY A 95 -29.03 3.48 3.47
N ALA A 96 -29.63 4.61 3.84
CA ALA A 96 -31.01 4.95 3.53
C ALA A 96 -30.90 6.12 2.55
N GLY A 97 -31.35 5.89 1.32
CA GLY A 97 -31.10 6.75 0.17
C GLY A 97 -31.43 8.22 0.43
N ASP A 98 -30.40 9.03 0.64
CA ASP A 98 -30.52 10.46 0.53
C ASP A 98 -30.43 10.83 -0.95
N ALA A 99 -31.61 11.01 -1.54
CA ALA A 99 -31.81 11.56 -2.87
C ALA A 99 -31.35 13.02 -2.92
N ALA A 100 -30.02 13.24 -2.87
CA ALA A 100 -29.40 14.55 -3.05
C ALA A 100 -28.19 14.50 -4.00
N ALA A 101 -28.13 13.49 -4.89
CA ALA A 101 -27.08 13.35 -5.89
C ALA A 101 -27.58 13.33 -7.36
N PRO A 102 -28.27 14.39 -7.84
CA PRO A 102 -28.12 14.76 -9.25
C PRO A 102 -27.60 16.18 -9.49
N ALA A 103 -27.44 17.02 -8.46
CA ALA A 103 -27.11 18.43 -8.67
C ALA A 103 -25.64 18.70 -9.08
N LEU A 104 -24.69 17.82 -8.70
CA LEU A 104 -23.27 18.06 -8.97
C LEU A 104 -22.79 17.55 -10.33
N ARG A 105 -23.55 16.67 -11.00
CA ARG A 105 -23.21 16.16 -12.35
C ARG A 105 -23.56 17.12 -13.50
N ARG A 106 -24.47 18.08 -13.28
CA ARG A 106 -24.87 19.04 -14.33
C ARG A 106 -23.96 20.27 -14.44
N ARG A 107 -23.08 20.52 -13.46
CA ARG A 107 -22.18 21.69 -13.48
C ARG A 107 -20.89 21.47 -14.27
N LEU A 108 -20.40 20.24 -14.36
CA LEU A 108 -19.17 19.91 -15.11
C LEU A 108 -19.36 19.86 -16.64
N HIS A 109 -20.55 19.49 -17.14
CA HIS A 109 -20.80 19.46 -18.59
C HIS A 109 -21.04 20.85 -19.22
N ARG A 110 -21.30 21.89 -18.42
CA ARG A 110 -21.53 23.25 -18.92
C ARG A 110 -20.24 24.06 -19.14
N GLN A 111 -19.11 23.62 -18.56
CA GLN A 111 -17.82 24.33 -18.68
C GLN A 111 -16.90 23.83 -19.80
N LEU A 112 -17.26 22.75 -20.51
CA LEU A 112 -16.44 22.18 -21.61
C LEU A 112 -17.01 22.42 -23.01
N ARG A 113 -18.01 23.31 -23.17
CA ARG A 113 -18.48 23.78 -24.48
C ARG A 113 -18.37 25.31 -24.57
N GLY A 114 -17.13 25.80 -24.59
CA GLY A 114 -16.82 27.12 -25.14
C GLY A 114 -16.97 27.10 -26.67
N PRO A 115 -17.36 28.23 -27.29
CA PRO A 115 -17.68 28.28 -28.72
C PRO A 115 -16.44 28.07 -29.60
N ARG A 116 -16.48 27.06 -30.48
CA ARG A 116 -15.55 26.94 -31.60
C ARG A 116 -15.82 28.09 -32.58
N SER A 117 -14.92 29.07 -32.63
CA SER A 117 -14.89 30.06 -33.70
C SER A 117 -14.62 29.34 -35.02
N ARG A 118 -15.57 29.45 -35.96
CA ARG A 118 -15.41 29.02 -37.34
C ARG A 118 -14.47 30.01 -38.04
N GLY A 119 -13.23 29.61 -38.28
CA GLY A 119 -12.37 30.26 -39.26
C GLY A 119 -12.97 30.07 -40.65
N SER A 120 -13.50 31.15 -41.20
CA SER A 120 -14.06 31.24 -42.56
C SER A 120 -12.94 31.34 -43.59
N LEU A 121 -12.97 30.47 -44.60
CA LEU A 121 -12.34 30.66 -45.91
C LEU A 121 -12.77 32.00 -46.54
N ARG A 122 -11.83 32.71 -47.19
CA ARG A 122 -11.94 33.48 -48.46
C ARG A 122 -10.56 34.05 -48.77
N ARG A 123 -9.91 33.54 -49.82
CA ARG A 123 -9.69 34.18 -51.14
C ARG A 123 -8.60 35.25 -51.09
#